data_AF-A0A8H7L5D9-F1
#
_entry.id   AF-A0A8H7L5D9-F1
#
_cell.length_a   1.000
_cell.length_b   1.000
_cell.length_c   1.000
_cell.angle_alpha   90.00
_cell.angle_beta   90.00
_cell.angle_gamma   90.00
#
_symmetry.space_group_name_H-M   'P 1'
#
loop_
_entity.id
_entity.type
_entity.pdbx_description
1 polymer ?
#
loop_
_entity_poly.entity_id
_entity_poly.type
_entity_poly.pdbx_seq_one_letter_code
_entity_poly.pdbx_strand_id
1 'polypeptide(L)'
;MSLSFKGHTVIITGAGGGLGRTYALLYASRGANVVVNDFNPEAAQKVVDQIKKAGGNAVINSSSVTDGDAVIKTALDTFGGVTILINNAGILRDKGFKNMSDAEFDAVVAVHLKGAFACTKAAWPIFRKQKFGRVINTASAAGLYGNFGQANYSAAKMGLVAFTKTLAIEGAKYGIKATCIAPLAASAMTETIMPPEMLANMKPEFVAPFVVAVTHPDGPDASGKVFEVGAGYVAEIRWERSKGAVFKTDASFTPSAVAEKWAEVTNFENPDYPKALADVDSVGKLKLAASLPPNKQSSPEVRYDGKTVIITGAGAGLGRAYALMYGKLGANVVINDVSEKGANAVVAEVEKVGGKAVAAVCSAEEGEAIVKIALEKFGSVHALVANAGVLRDKSFTAMTAQEWDIVMAVHLRGTYRCAKAVWPIFQKQKYGRIVTTCSGVGIYGNFGQANYSTAKAAITGLTRTLAIEGAKYNILANVLAPSAGTAMTMTIWPQEMVDAFKPDFVAPIVGYLTSAANEDTTGSLFEVQGGWAAQTRWQRAGGHGFPAKKELTPEAIISKWKVITDFDNGRATHPVSTQEAIEQVIENFGNEGDDVKAKL
;
A
#
# COMPACT_ATOMS: atom_id res chain seq x y z
N MET A 1 16.50 10.32 32.14
CA MET A 1 16.88 8.91 32.35
C MET A 1 16.85 8.21 31.00
N SER A 2 17.81 7.32 30.73
CA SER A 2 17.85 6.53 29.50
C SER A 2 16.76 5.46 29.49
N LEU A 3 16.04 5.30 28.38
CA LEU A 3 15.06 4.23 28.18
C LEU A 3 15.74 2.86 28.36
N SER A 4 15.14 2.02 29.20
CA SER A 4 15.62 0.67 29.53
C SER A 4 14.68 -0.37 28.94
N PHE A 5 15.25 -1.39 28.32
CA PHE A 5 14.53 -2.55 27.78
C PHE A 5 14.81 -3.82 28.58
N LYS A 6 15.29 -3.69 29.83
CA LYS A 6 15.47 -4.85 30.71
C LYS A 6 14.16 -5.61 30.88
N GLY A 7 14.19 -6.91 30.64
CA GLY A 7 13.01 -7.79 30.70
C GLY A 7 12.20 -7.85 29.40
N HIS A 8 12.56 -7.06 28.37
CA HIS A 8 11.97 -7.17 27.05
C HIS A 8 12.79 -8.10 26.16
N THR A 9 12.09 -9.00 25.46
CA THR A 9 12.66 -9.79 24.36
C THR A 9 12.23 -9.19 23.03
N VAL A 10 13.22 -8.94 22.16
CA VAL A 10 13.09 -8.29 20.85
C VAL A 10 13.55 -9.25 19.77
N ILE A 11 12.69 -9.51 18.79
CA ILE A 11 13.04 -10.26 17.59
C ILE A 11 13.20 -9.28 16.43
N ILE A 12 14.32 -9.36 15.72
CA ILE A 12 14.60 -8.51 14.57
C ILE A 12 14.90 -9.43 13.39
N THR A 13 14.07 -9.35 12.35
CA THR A 13 14.27 -10.15 11.14
C THR A 13 15.21 -9.43 10.16
N GLY A 14 16.07 -10.18 9.47
CA GLY A 14 17.12 -9.63 8.60
C GLY A 14 18.13 -8.78 9.38
N ALA A 15 18.60 -9.31 10.51
CA ALA A 15 19.44 -8.60 11.48
C ALA A 15 20.94 -8.89 11.36
N GLY A 16 21.37 -9.64 10.34
CA GLY A 16 22.79 -9.93 10.10
C GLY A 16 23.60 -8.73 9.59
N GLY A 17 22.94 -7.66 9.15
CA GLY A 17 23.58 -6.44 8.65
C GLY A 17 22.64 -5.23 8.61
N GLY A 18 23.15 -4.09 8.11
CA GLY A 18 22.39 -2.85 7.90
C GLY A 18 21.56 -2.39 9.10
N LEU A 19 20.34 -1.93 8.81
CA LEU A 19 19.36 -1.47 9.82
C LEU A 19 19.09 -2.52 10.91
N GLY A 20 18.89 -3.78 10.52
CA GLY A 20 18.56 -4.85 11.47
C GLY A 20 19.67 -5.08 12.50
N ARG A 21 20.94 -5.06 12.06
CA ARG A 21 22.10 -5.11 12.97
C ARG A 21 22.12 -3.91 13.91
N THR A 22 21.91 -2.69 13.39
CA THR A 22 21.96 -1.48 14.20
C THR A 22 20.83 -1.46 15.25
N TYR A 23 19.63 -1.94 14.90
CA TYR A 23 18.55 -2.16 15.88
C TYR A 23 18.99 -3.14 16.97
N ALA A 24 19.57 -4.28 16.58
CA ALA A 24 19.97 -5.34 17.51
C ALA A 24 20.98 -4.84 18.54
N LEU A 25 22.00 -4.12 18.08
CA LEU A 25 23.02 -3.51 18.94
C LEU A 25 22.40 -2.46 19.89
N LEU A 26 21.54 -1.59 19.38
CA LEU A 26 20.93 -0.54 20.21
C LEU A 26 19.98 -1.13 21.26
N TYR A 27 19.09 -2.06 20.92
CA TYR A 27 18.24 -2.74 21.90
C TYR A 27 19.05 -3.48 22.97
N ALA A 28 20.10 -4.21 22.55
CA ALA A 28 20.97 -4.92 23.49
C ALA A 28 21.70 -3.95 24.43
N SER A 29 22.19 -2.81 23.93
CA SER A 29 22.83 -1.77 24.76
C SER A 29 21.88 -1.17 25.81
N ARG A 30 20.56 -1.27 25.58
CA ARG A 30 19.51 -0.85 26.53
C ARG A 30 18.98 -2.02 27.39
N GLY A 31 19.64 -3.18 27.38
CA GLY A 31 19.35 -4.30 28.27
C GLY A 31 18.28 -5.29 27.78
N ALA A 32 17.89 -5.22 26.50
CA ALA A 32 16.97 -6.19 25.92
C ALA A 32 17.63 -7.56 25.71
N ASN A 33 16.83 -8.63 25.74
CA ASN A 33 17.19 -9.90 25.13
C ASN A 33 16.90 -9.84 23.62
N VAL A 34 17.87 -10.16 22.78
CA VAL A 34 17.74 -9.98 21.32
C VAL A 34 17.83 -11.31 20.57
N VAL A 35 16.84 -11.59 19.73
CA VAL A 35 16.93 -12.64 18.71
C VAL A 35 17.33 -12.00 17.38
N VAL A 36 18.53 -12.34 16.91
CA VAL A 36 19.08 -11.91 15.63
C VAL A 36 18.68 -12.95 14.59
N ASN A 37 17.59 -12.69 13.85
CA ASN A 37 17.18 -13.54 12.73
C ASN A 37 17.82 -13.08 11.42
N ASP A 38 18.50 -13.97 10.72
CA ASP A 38 18.96 -13.72 9.35
C ASP A 38 19.10 -15.04 8.57
N PHE A 39 18.85 -15.03 7.26
CA PHE A 39 19.03 -16.22 6.45
C PHE A 39 20.50 -16.63 6.33
N ASN A 40 21.43 -15.68 6.51
CA ASN A 40 22.86 -15.94 6.60
C ASN A 40 23.26 -16.17 8.07
N PRO A 41 23.54 -17.42 8.48
CA PRO A 41 23.86 -17.74 9.86
C PRO A 41 25.18 -17.12 10.33
N GLU A 42 26.20 -17.02 9.46
CA GLU A 42 27.47 -16.42 9.85
C GLU A 42 27.32 -14.91 10.13
N ALA A 43 26.51 -14.21 9.34
CA ALA A 43 26.23 -12.80 9.54
C ALA A 43 25.47 -12.56 10.85
N ALA A 44 24.43 -13.36 11.12
CA ALA A 44 23.70 -13.27 12.38
C ALA A 44 24.59 -13.60 13.59
N GLN A 45 25.44 -14.63 13.50
CA GLN A 45 26.34 -15.02 14.58
C GLN A 45 27.33 -13.89 14.92
N LYS A 46 27.90 -13.22 13.91
CA LYS A 46 28.78 -12.05 14.12
C LYS A 46 28.11 -10.94 14.92
N VAL A 47 26.82 -10.67 14.70
CA VAL A 47 26.06 -9.67 15.46
C VAL A 47 25.82 -10.13 16.90
N VAL A 48 25.46 -11.40 17.09
CA VAL A 48 25.32 -11.99 18.44
C VAL A 48 26.62 -11.92 19.23
N ASP A 49 27.75 -12.21 18.60
CA ASP A 49 29.07 -12.15 19.25
C ASP A 49 29.43 -10.72 19.66
N GLN A 50 29.11 -9.73 18.81
CA GLN A 50 29.27 -8.30 19.13
C GLN A 50 28.43 -7.92 20.36
N ILE A 51 27.17 -8.35 20.41
CA ILE A 51 26.28 -8.08 21.54
C ILE A 51 26.82 -8.71 22.83
N LYS A 52 27.20 -10.00 22.78
CA LYS A 52 27.72 -10.73 23.96
C LYS A 52 29.04 -10.13 24.45
N LYS A 53 29.95 -9.75 23.54
CA LYS A 53 31.20 -9.08 23.88
C LYS A 53 30.98 -7.73 24.58
N ALA A 54 29.90 -7.03 24.24
CA ALA A 54 29.48 -5.80 24.90
C ALA A 54 28.68 -6.02 26.20
N GLY A 55 28.52 -7.28 26.64
CA GLY A 55 27.80 -7.65 27.86
C GLY A 55 26.28 -7.77 27.72
N GLY A 56 25.75 -7.75 26.50
CA GLY A 56 24.32 -7.92 26.22
C GLY A 56 23.91 -9.38 26.00
N ASN A 57 22.60 -9.63 25.95
CA ASN A 57 22.02 -10.97 25.75
C ASN A 57 21.47 -11.12 24.34
N ALA A 58 22.01 -12.06 23.57
CA ALA A 58 21.49 -12.36 22.24
C ALA A 58 21.64 -13.84 21.83
N VAL A 59 20.76 -14.26 20.92
CA VAL A 59 20.78 -15.58 20.28
C VAL A 59 20.52 -15.45 18.78
N ILE A 60 21.12 -16.35 18.01
CA ILE A 60 20.95 -16.45 16.56
C ILE A 60 19.68 -17.25 16.23
N ASN A 61 19.00 -16.86 15.16
CA ASN A 61 18.03 -17.69 14.45
C ASN A 61 18.29 -17.60 12.93
N SER A 62 18.30 -18.73 12.23
CA SER A 62 18.53 -18.77 10.77
C SER A 62 17.31 -19.26 9.97
N SER A 63 16.14 -19.29 10.58
CA SER A 63 14.90 -19.71 9.93
C SER A 63 14.45 -18.67 8.90
N SER A 64 13.80 -19.13 7.83
CA SER A 64 13.11 -18.24 6.90
C SER A 64 12.03 -17.46 7.63
N VAL A 65 11.87 -16.18 7.32
CA VAL A 65 10.77 -15.36 7.86
C VAL A 65 9.39 -15.84 7.43
N THR A 66 9.30 -16.64 6.36
CA THR A 66 8.04 -17.28 5.96
C THR A 66 7.63 -18.42 6.90
N ASP A 67 8.57 -18.91 7.74
CA ASP A 67 8.32 -19.84 8.84
C ASP A 67 8.35 -19.06 10.16
N GLY A 68 7.27 -18.31 10.39
CA GLY A 68 7.14 -17.45 11.56
C GLY A 68 7.21 -18.22 12.88
N ASP A 69 6.67 -19.45 12.93
CA ASP A 69 6.68 -20.27 14.13
C ASP A 69 8.11 -20.64 14.54
N ALA A 70 8.96 -21.03 13.58
CA ALA A 70 10.37 -21.30 13.86
C ALA A 70 11.14 -20.05 14.34
N VAL A 71 10.84 -18.88 13.78
CA VAL A 71 11.44 -17.60 14.23
C VAL A 71 11.04 -17.28 15.68
N ILE A 72 9.76 -17.39 16.02
CA ILE A 72 9.26 -17.09 17.37
C ILE A 72 9.71 -18.14 18.39
N LYS A 73 9.79 -19.42 18.00
CA LYS A 73 10.21 -20.52 18.87
C LYS A 73 11.57 -20.27 19.51
N THR A 74 12.55 -19.75 18.77
CA THR A 74 13.87 -19.42 19.33
C THR A 74 13.80 -18.43 20.50
N ALA A 75 12.92 -17.41 20.41
CA ALA A 75 12.73 -16.44 21.48
C ALA A 75 12.10 -17.09 22.73
N LEU A 76 11.13 -17.98 22.52
CA LEU A 76 10.47 -18.72 23.59
C LEU A 76 11.43 -19.67 24.30
N ASP A 77 12.16 -20.49 23.55
CA ASP A 77 13.09 -21.48 24.10
C ASP A 77 14.23 -20.82 24.89
N THR A 78 14.74 -19.67 24.40
CA THR A 78 15.94 -19.03 24.96
C THR A 78 15.61 -18.03 26.06
N PHE A 79 14.56 -17.23 25.87
CA PHE A 79 14.26 -16.08 26.72
C PHE A 79 12.86 -16.14 27.36
N GLY A 80 12.07 -17.20 27.08
CA GLY A 80 10.76 -17.42 27.69
C GLY A 80 9.61 -16.57 27.14
N GLY A 81 9.85 -15.70 26.14
CA GLY A 81 8.83 -14.79 25.64
C GLY A 81 9.31 -13.87 24.51
N VAL A 82 8.36 -13.12 23.93
CA VAL A 82 8.62 -12.04 22.98
C VAL A 82 7.72 -10.85 23.33
N THR A 83 8.27 -9.64 23.26
CA THR A 83 7.53 -8.40 23.55
C THR A 83 7.54 -7.41 22.39
N ILE A 84 8.57 -7.48 21.53
CA ILE A 84 8.77 -6.57 20.40
C ILE A 84 9.19 -7.40 19.18
N LEU A 85 8.55 -7.16 18.04
CA LEU A 85 8.86 -7.76 16.75
C LEU A 85 9.15 -6.66 15.73
N ILE A 86 10.34 -6.69 15.12
CA ILE A 86 10.76 -5.79 14.06
C ILE A 86 10.80 -6.57 12.74
N ASN A 87 9.76 -6.41 11.92
CA ASN A 87 9.70 -6.95 10.57
C ASN A 87 10.56 -6.09 9.64
N ASN A 88 11.85 -6.44 9.56
CA ASN A 88 12.87 -5.72 8.79
C ASN A 88 13.46 -6.54 7.64
N ALA A 89 13.38 -7.88 7.68
CA ALA A 89 13.88 -8.75 6.61
C ALA A 89 13.36 -8.32 5.23
N GLY A 90 14.26 -8.35 4.25
CA GLY A 90 13.95 -7.93 2.91
C GLY A 90 14.97 -8.38 1.88
N ILE A 91 14.51 -8.49 0.64
CA ILE A 91 15.32 -8.72 -0.55
C ILE A 91 14.93 -7.74 -1.67
N LEU A 92 15.82 -7.53 -2.64
CA LEU A 92 15.55 -6.83 -3.89
C LEU A 92 15.65 -7.77 -5.10
N ARG A 93 14.85 -7.50 -6.12
CA ARG A 93 14.87 -8.15 -7.44
C ARG A 93 14.51 -7.08 -8.48
N ASP A 94 15.36 -6.07 -8.54
CA ASP A 94 15.08 -4.85 -9.29
C ASP A 94 15.18 -5.09 -10.78
N LYS A 95 14.09 -4.79 -11.48
CA LYS A 95 13.94 -5.02 -12.90
C LYS A 95 12.81 -4.14 -13.43
N GLY A 96 13.05 -3.44 -14.53
CA GLY A 96 11.96 -2.74 -15.24
C GLY A 96 10.78 -3.70 -15.48
N PHE A 97 9.55 -3.23 -15.32
CA PHE A 97 8.34 -4.04 -15.26
C PHE A 97 8.19 -5.00 -16.44
N LYS A 98 8.58 -4.57 -17.66
CA LYS A 98 8.62 -5.43 -18.86
C LYS A 98 9.46 -6.69 -18.67
N ASN A 99 10.58 -6.59 -17.96
CA ASN A 99 11.58 -7.65 -17.85
C ASN A 99 11.52 -8.42 -16.53
N MET A 100 10.71 -7.97 -15.56
CA MET A 100 10.50 -8.67 -14.28
C MET A 100 9.82 -10.03 -14.52
N SER A 101 10.40 -11.10 -13.99
CA SER A 101 9.80 -12.43 -14.02
C SER A 101 8.82 -12.62 -12.85
N ASP A 102 7.93 -13.59 -12.99
CA ASP A 102 6.97 -13.92 -11.92
C ASP A 102 7.68 -14.42 -10.66
N ALA A 103 8.75 -15.21 -10.81
CA ALA A 103 9.54 -15.68 -9.67
C ALA A 103 10.20 -14.53 -8.89
N GLU A 104 10.65 -13.48 -9.59
CA GLU A 104 11.18 -12.27 -8.95
C GLU A 104 10.09 -11.46 -8.22
N PHE A 105 8.89 -11.39 -8.78
CA PHE A 105 7.74 -10.77 -8.11
C PHE A 105 7.36 -11.55 -6.85
N ASP A 106 7.20 -12.86 -6.98
CA ASP A 106 6.74 -13.76 -5.93
C ASP A 106 7.74 -13.84 -4.78
N ALA A 107 9.05 -13.89 -5.06
CA ALA A 107 10.08 -13.91 -4.04
C ALA A 107 10.04 -12.65 -3.15
N VAL A 108 9.89 -11.47 -3.74
CA VAL A 108 9.82 -10.20 -3.00
C VAL A 108 8.53 -10.15 -2.16
N VAL A 109 7.38 -10.52 -2.73
CA VAL A 109 6.11 -10.58 -1.99
C VAL A 109 6.20 -11.58 -0.83
N ALA A 110 6.80 -12.75 -1.05
CA ALA A 110 6.96 -13.77 -0.02
C ALA A 110 7.80 -13.27 1.18
N VAL A 111 8.99 -12.72 0.95
CA VAL A 111 9.86 -12.27 2.05
C VAL A 111 9.23 -11.09 2.79
N HIS A 112 8.75 -10.08 2.08
CA HIS A 112 8.32 -8.82 2.71
C HIS A 112 6.91 -8.89 3.28
N LEU A 113 5.94 -9.48 2.56
CA LEU A 113 4.54 -9.55 3.02
C LEU A 113 4.25 -10.84 3.78
N LYS A 114 4.50 -12.01 3.16
CA LYS A 114 4.22 -13.29 3.82
C LYS A 114 5.11 -13.48 5.04
N GLY A 115 6.37 -13.06 4.99
CA GLY A 115 7.29 -13.09 6.13
C GLY A 115 6.80 -12.25 7.31
N ALA A 116 6.46 -10.98 7.07
CA ALA A 116 5.90 -10.11 8.11
C ALA A 116 4.59 -10.66 8.69
N PHE A 117 3.71 -11.20 7.83
CA PHE A 117 2.50 -11.90 8.27
C PHE A 117 2.83 -13.08 9.17
N ALA A 118 3.69 -14.00 8.73
CA ALA A 118 3.98 -15.25 9.43
C ALA A 118 4.63 -14.98 10.80
N CYS A 119 5.66 -14.14 10.88
CA CYS A 119 6.30 -13.78 12.14
C CYS A 119 5.31 -13.08 13.10
N THR A 120 4.53 -12.12 12.59
CA THR A 120 3.56 -11.40 13.43
C THR A 120 2.43 -12.32 13.89
N LYS A 121 1.97 -13.23 13.03
CA LYS A 121 0.95 -14.22 13.32
C LYS A 121 1.37 -15.15 14.46
N ALA A 122 2.60 -15.65 14.42
CA ALA A 122 3.18 -16.49 15.46
C ALA A 122 3.38 -15.75 16.79
N ALA A 123 3.75 -14.46 16.76
CA ALA A 123 3.91 -13.64 17.96
C ALA A 123 2.56 -13.22 18.59
N TRP A 124 1.50 -13.14 17.78
CA TRP A 124 0.22 -12.52 18.17
C TRP A 124 -0.45 -13.15 19.40
N PRO A 125 -0.54 -14.49 19.55
CA PRO A 125 -1.15 -15.10 20.74
C PRO A 125 -0.41 -14.74 22.03
N ILE A 126 0.93 -14.63 21.97
CA ILE A 126 1.79 -14.27 23.10
C ILE A 126 1.50 -12.82 23.50
N PHE A 127 1.52 -11.90 22.53
CA PHE A 127 1.20 -10.49 22.76
C PHE A 127 -0.18 -10.29 23.37
N ARG A 128 -1.19 -11.02 22.88
CA ARG A 128 -2.56 -10.97 23.41
C ARG A 128 -2.64 -11.47 24.84
N LYS A 129 -1.97 -12.59 25.15
CA LYS A 129 -1.97 -13.19 26.49
C LYS A 129 -1.34 -12.25 27.52
N GLN A 130 -0.21 -11.63 27.19
CA GLN A 130 0.51 -10.74 28.10
C GLN A 130 -0.01 -9.28 28.10
N LYS A 131 -1.01 -8.98 27.25
CA LYS A 131 -1.56 -7.63 27.04
C LYS A 131 -0.50 -6.56 26.71
N PHE A 132 0.54 -6.97 25.97
CA PHE A 132 1.60 -6.09 25.51
C PHE A 132 2.22 -6.65 24.23
N GLY A 133 2.42 -5.79 23.25
CA GLY A 133 3.20 -6.11 22.07
C GLY A 133 3.56 -4.85 21.30
N ARG A 134 4.72 -4.87 20.62
CA ARG A 134 5.13 -3.80 19.71
C ARG A 134 5.58 -4.41 18.40
N VAL A 135 5.01 -3.94 17.31
CA VAL A 135 5.35 -4.38 15.95
C VAL A 135 5.86 -3.19 15.16
N ILE A 136 7.01 -3.35 14.51
CA ILE A 136 7.51 -2.41 13.51
C ILE A 136 7.47 -3.11 12.17
N ASN A 137 6.80 -2.49 11.20
CA ASN A 137 6.83 -2.93 9.82
C ASN A 137 7.63 -1.93 8.98
N THR A 138 8.63 -2.45 8.28
CA THR A 138 9.57 -1.64 7.49
C THR A 138 9.06 -1.50 6.06
N ALA A 139 8.38 -0.39 5.75
CA ALA A 139 8.02 0.04 4.40
C ALA A 139 9.25 0.65 3.68
N SER A 140 9.02 1.59 2.76
CA SER A 140 10.06 2.39 2.08
C SER A 140 9.42 3.55 1.31
N ALA A 141 10.21 4.54 0.91
CA ALA A 141 9.77 5.58 -0.01
C ALA A 141 9.25 4.99 -1.34
N ALA A 142 9.87 3.91 -1.85
CA ALA A 142 9.35 3.21 -3.04
C ALA A 142 7.96 2.62 -2.80
N GLY A 143 7.65 2.12 -1.59
CA GLY A 143 6.30 1.71 -1.23
C GLY A 143 5.31 2.88 -1.24
N LEU A 144 5.71 4.02 -0.67
CA LEU A 144 4.85 5.19 -0.58
C LEU A 144 4.60 5.87 -1.93
N TYR A 145 5.61 5.98 -2.79
CA TYR A 145 5.57 6.83 -3.99
C TYR A 145 5.69 6.05 -5.31
N GLY A 146 6.04 4.77 -5.26
CA GLY A 146 6.48 4.01 -6.42
C GLY A 146 7.95 4.30 -6.77
N ASN A 147 8.59 3.38 -7.47
CA ASN A 147 9.95 3.59 -7.97
C ASN A 147 10.20 2.74 -9.23
N PHE A 148 10.90 3.30 -10.21
CA PHE A 148 11.21 2.62 -11.47
C PHE A 148 11.96 1.30 -11.19
N GLY A 149 11.53 0.20 -11.82
CA GLY A 149 12.18 -1.10 -11.70
C GLY A 149 11.85 -1.86 -10.40
N GLN A 150 10.97 -1.32 -9.56
CA GLN A 150 10.66 -1.86 -8.24
C GLN A 150 9.15 -2.15 -8.08
N ALA A 151 8.48 -2.65 -9.11
CA ALA A 151 7.04 -2.91 -9.07
C ALA A 151 6.63 -3.90 -7.96
N ASN A 152 7.40 -4.99 -7.81
CA ASN A 152 7.27 -5.97 -6.73
C ASN A 152 7.54 -5.38 -5.34
N TYR A 153 8.64 -4.65 -5.19
CA TYR A 153 9.07 -4.07 -3.93
C TYR A 153 8.14 -2.93 -3.47
N SER A 154 7.75 -2.04 -4.38
CA SER A 154 6.80 -0.95 -4.10
C SER A 154 5.45 -1.53 -3.66
N ALA A 155 4.99 -2.61 -4.30
CA ALA A 155 3.79 -3.31 -3.87
C ALA A 155 3.93 -3.87 -2.45
N ALA A 156 5.00 -4.62 -2.18
CA ALA A 156 5.20 -5.22 -0.86
C ALA A 156 5.32 -4.17 0.25
N LYS A 157 6.08 -3.09 0.03
CA LYS A 157 6.30 -2.04 1.03
C LYS A 157 5.04 -1.22 1.28
N MET A 158 4.21 -0.97 0.27
CA MET A 158 2.92 -0.33 0.47
C MET A 158 1.92 -1.25 1.20
N GLY A 159 1.96 -2.56 0.95
CA GLY A 159 1.15 -3.53 1.69
C GLY A 159 1.42 -3.49 3.20
N LEU A 160 2.69 -3.35 3.60
CA LEU A 160 3.08 -3.24 5.01
C LEU A 160 2.51 -2.00 5.72
N VAL A 161 2.22 -0.92 5.00
CA VAL A 161 1.56 0.27 5.55
C VAL A 161 0.16 -0.09 6.06
N ALA A 162 -0.64 -0.74 5.23
CA ALA A 162 -2.01 -1.11 5.60
C ALA A 162 -2.06 -2.30 6.57
N PHE A 163 -1.11 -3.24 6.46
CA PHE A 163 -0.92 -4.29 7.46
C PHE A 163 -0.73 -3.69 8.85
N THR A 164 0.13 -2.67 8.96
CA THR A 164 0.34 -1.93 10.22
C THR A 164 -0.94 -1.31 10.76
N LYS A 165 -1.69 -0.61 9.91
CA LYS A 165 -2.95 0.04 10.32
C LYS A 165 -3.95 -0.98 10.85
N THR A 166 -4.14 -2.10 10.15
CA THR A 166 -5.03 -3.18 10.63
C THR A 166 -4.53 -3.77 11.95
N LEU A 167 -3.24 -4.08 12.08
CA LEU A 167 -2.70 -4.61 13.35
C LEU A 167 -2.89 -3.63 14.51
N ALA A 168 -2.73 -2.33 14.28
CA ALA A 168 -2.96 -1.31 15.31
C ALA A 168 -4.42 -1.30 15.78
N ILE A 169 -5.39 -1.43 14.86
CA ILE A 169 -6.81 -1.51 15.17
C ILE A 169 -7.13 -2.79 15.95
N GLU A 170 -6.67 -3.95 15.47
CA GLU A 170 -6.95 -5.24 16.12
C GLU A 170 -6.26 -5.42 17.48
N GLY A 171 -5.07 -4.82 17.60
CA GLY A 171 -4.19 -4.93 18.75
C GLY A 171 -4.55 -3.99 19.92
N ALA A 172 -5.28 -2.90 19.65
CA ALA A 172 -5.54 -1.84 20.62
C ALA A 172 -6.07 -2.33 21.96
N LYS A 173 -7.11 -3.20 21.94
CA LYS A 173 -7.72 -3.77 23.16
C LYS A 173 -6.81 -4.72 23.95
N TYR A 174 -5.69 -5.12 23.38
CA TYR A 174 -4.69 -6.00 23.97
C TYR A 174 -3.38 -5.28 24.32
N GLY A 175 -3.32 -3.95 24.24
CA GLY A 175 -2.07 -3.21 24.47
C GLY A 175 -0.99 -3.49 23.40
N ILE A 176 -1.38 -4.02 22.24
CA ILE A 176 -0.50 -4.29 21.11
C ILE A 176 -0.53 -3.06 20.19
N LYS A 177 0.65 -2.52 19.90
CA LYS A 177 0.80 -1.38 18.99
C LYS A 177 1.62 -1.78 17.78
N ALA A 178 1.26 -1.26 16.61
CA ALA A 178 1.99 -1.47 15.37
C ALA A 178 2.32 -0.11 14.73
N THR A 179 3.57 0.10 14.33
CA THR A 179 4.04 1.33 13.68
C THR A 179 4.74 1.00 12.37
N CYS A 180 4.56 1.84 11.36
CA CYS A 180 5.22 1.69 10.06
C CYS A 180 6.30 2.75 9.90
N ILE A 181 7.48 2.33 9.42
CA ILE A 181 8.56 3.24 9.05
C ILE A 181 8.88 3.09 7.57
N ALA A 182 9.18 4.18 6.89
CA ALA A 182 9.75 4.25 5.56
C ALA A 182 11.20 4.77 5.70
N PRO A 183 12.17 3.89 5.97
CA PRO A 183 13.51 4.34 6.28
C PRO A 183 14.28 4.79 5.03
N LEU A 184 15.12 5.81 5.21
CA LEU A 184 16.17 6.19 4.27
C LEU A 184 17.53 5.92 4.91
N ALA A 185 18.14 4.79 4.53
CA ALA A 185 19.42 4.37 5.09
C ALA A 185 20.32 3.68 4.05
N ALA A 186 21.62 3.85 4.23
CA ALA A 186 22.66 3.06 3.62
C ALA A 186 22.52 1.59 4.06
N SER A 187 22.60 0.70 3.09
CA SER A 187 22.52 -0.75 3.23
C SER A 187 23.14 -1.38 1.99
N ALA A 188 23.42 -2.68 2.04
CA ALA A 188 23.84 -3.42 0.84
C ALA A 188 22.85 -3.25 -0.34
N MET A 189 21.58 -2.94 -0.06
CA MET A 189 20.56 -2.66 -1.09
C MET A 189 20.69 -1.26 -1.71
N THR A 190 21.11 -0.25 -0.95
CA THR A 190 21.22 1.14 -1.42
C THR A 190 22.62 1.47 -1.97
N GLU A 191 23.65 0.72 -1.55
CA GLU A 191 25.02 0.80 -2.08
C GLU A 191 25.11 0.54 -3.59
N THR A 192 24.17 -0.21 -4.17
CA THR A 192 24.14 -0.52 -5.60
C THR A 192 23.49 0.57 -6.44
N ILE A 193 22.85 1.57 -5.82
CA ILE A 193 22.01 2.57 -6.50
C ILE A 193 22.32 4.03 -6.13
N MET A 194 23.03 4.30 -5.02
CA MET A 194 23.34 5.66 -4.56
C MET A 194 24.84 5.96 -4.54
N PRO A 195 25.27 7.21 -4.80
CA PRO A 195 26.67 7.61 -4.68
C PRO A 195 27.22 7.47 -3.25
N PRO A 196 28.52 7.15 -3.07
CA PRO A 196 29.13 6.98 -1.75
C PRO A 196 28.97 8.18 -0.80
N GLU A 197 29.02 9.41 -1.32
CA GLU A 197 28.86 10.63 -0.53
C GLU A 197 27.46 10.77 0.10
N MET A 198 26.43 10.32 -0.63
CA MET A 198 25.06 10.27 -0.11
C MET A 198 24.92 9.20 0.97
N LEU A 199 25.49 8.02 0.73
CA LEU A 199 25.45 6.88 1.66
C LEU A 199 26.16 7.20 2.99
N ALA A 200 27.24 7.97 2.96
CA ALA A 200 27.98 8.37 4.15
C ALA A 200 27.13 9.15 5.17
N ASN A 201 26.10 9.86 4.71
CA ASN A 201 25.17 10.64 5.53
C ASN A 201 23.89 9.86 5.91
N MET A 202 23.58 8.76 5.21
CA MET A 202 22.39 7.94 5.45
C MET A 202 22.66 6.78 6.42
N LYS A 203 23.34 7.05 7.53
CA LYS A 203 23.73 6.00 8.49
C LYS A 203 22.51 5.33 9.15
N PRO A 204 22.47 3.99 9.27
CA PRO A 204 21.42 3.26 10.00
C PRO A 204 21.15 3.76 11.43
N GLU A 205 22.16 4.36 12.06
CA GLU A 205 22.11 4.97 13.39
C GLU A 205 21.14 6.16 13.47
N PHE A 206 20.72 6.72 12.33
CA PHE A 206 19.67 7.74 12.29
C PHE A 206 18.24 7.19 12.29
N VAL A 207 18.07 5.86 12.18
CA VAL A 207 16.74 5.21 12.16
C VAL A 207 16.48 4.46 13.46
N ALA A 208 17.48 3.74 13.97
CA ALA A 208 17.35 2.90 15.17
C ALA A 208 16.79 3.64 16.40
N PRO A 209 17.19 4.88 16.71
CA PRO A 209 16.67 5.62 17.86
C PRO A 209 15.16 5.85 17.80
N PHE A 210 14.61 6.14 16.61
CA PHE A 210 13.16 6.28 16.43
C PHE A 210 12.44 4.98 16.73
N VAL A 211 12.92 3.86 16.17
CA VAL A 211 12.36 2.53 16.39
C VAL A 211 12.35 2.17 17.86
N VAL A 212 13.43 2.44 18.59
CA VAL A 212 13.53 2.20 20.03
C VAL A 212 12.61 3.13 20.82
N ALA A 213 12.48 4.41 20.43
CA ALA A 213 11.59 5.34 21.12
C ALA A 213 10.12 4.91 21.07
N VAL A 214 9.62 4.53 19.89
CA VAL A 214 8.18 4.21 19.69
C VAL A 214 7.78 2.82 20.16
N THR A 215 8.74 1.93 20.45
CA THR A 215 8.49 0.60 21.00
C THR A 215 8.68 0.51 22.51
N HIS A 216 9.21 1.55 23.16
CA HIS A 216 9.29 1.58 24.62
C HIS A 216 7.87 1.63 25.24
N PRO A 217 7.62 1.00 26.41
CA PRO A 217 6.34 1.11 27.12
C PRO A 217 5.91 2.56 27.38
N ASP A 218 6.84 3.41 27.82
CA ASP A 218 6.67 4.85 28.05
C ASP A 218 6.98 5.71 26.81
N GLY A 219 7.12 5.07 25.65
CA GLY A 219 7.33 5.75 24.38
C GLY A 219 6.08 6.51 23.89
N PRO A 220 6.24 7.43 22.94
CA PRO A 220 5.12 8.15 22.37
C PRO A 220 4.20 7.22 21.58
N ASP A 221 2.93 7.61 21.43
CA ASP A 221 1.96 6.78 20.72
C ASP A 221 2.09 6.91 19.20
N ALA A 222 2.75 5.92 18.61
CA ALA A 222 2.96 5.79 17.18
C ALA A 222 2.00 4.77 16.51
N SER A 223 1.07 4.18 17.26
CA SER A 223 0.23 3.08 16.79
C SER A 223 -0.62 3.48 15.57
N GLY A 224 -0.53 2.71 14.48
CA GLY A 224 -1.25 2.92 13.22
C GLY A 224 -0.69 4.03 12.33
N LYS A 225 0.39 4.69 12.76
CA LYS A 225 1.04 5.80 12.06
C LYS A 225 2.19 5.33 11.16
N VAL A 226 2.56 6.19 10.22
CA VAL A 226 3.62 5.99 9.22
C VAL A 226 4.62 7.13 9.35
N PHE A 227 5.91 6.82 9.31
CA PHE A 227 6.97 7.81 9.44
C PHE A 227 8.04 7.64 8.37
N GLU A 228 8.48 8.73 7.78
CA GLU A 228 9.78 8.77 7.10
C GLU A 228 10.88 9.05 8.12
N VAL A 229 11.94 8.26 8.06
CA VAL A 229 13.01 8.26 9.07
C VAL A 229 14.35 8.01 8.38
N GLY A 230 15.30 8.92 8.48
CA GLY A 230 16.62 8.69 7.90
C GLY A 230 17.49 9.94 7.83
N ALA A 231 18.81 9.74 7.83
CA ALA A 231 19.83 10.82 7.81
C ALA A 231 19.56 12.00 8.76
N GLY A 232 19.04 11.68 9.95
CA GLY A 232 18.71 12.65 10.99
C GLY A 232 17.35 13.35 10.79
N TYR A 233 16.59 13.09 9.73
CA TYR A 233 15.25 13.62 9.55
C TYR A 233 14.17 12.62 9.96
N VAL A 234 13.13 13.11 10.64
CA VAL A 234 11.95 12.31 11.04
C VAL A 234 10.67 13.12 10.84
N ALA A 235 9.71 12.55 10.11
CA ALA A 235 8.40 13.16 9.88
C ALA A 235 7.27 12.13 9.85
N GLU A 236 6.12 12.46 10.47
CA GLU A 236 4.89 11.69 10.29
C GLU A 236 4.29 11.92 8.89
N ILE A 237 3.70 10.87 8.32
CA ILE A 237 2.94 10.92 7.07
C ILE A 237 1.50 10.51 7.33
N ARG A 238 0.56 11.25 6.75
CA ARG A 238 -0.88 10.97 6.78
C ARG A 238 -1.52 11.03 5.39
N TRP A 239 -2.71 10.46 5.28
CA TRP A 239 -3.54 10.64 4.10
C TRP A 239 -4.20 12.03 4.14
N GLU A 240 -4.15 12.73 3.02
CA GLU A 240 -4.91 13.93 2.74
C GLU A 240 -5.82 13.64 1.56
N ARG A 241 -7.10 13.99 1.67
CA ARG A 241 -8.10 13.74 0.64
C ARG A 241 -8.72 15.06 0.23
N SER A 242 -8.80 15.32 -1.06
CA SER A 242 -9.58 16.45 -1.60
C SER A 242 -11.04 16.39 -1.12
N LYS A 243 -11.74 17.52 -1.16
CA LYS A 243 -13.20 17.51 -0.90
C LYS A 243 -13.94 16.67 -1.94
N GLY A 244 -13.38 16.62 -3.14
CA GLY A 244 -13.94 15.91 -4.27
C GLY A 244 -15.19 16.58 -4.84
N ALA A 245 -15.67 16.01 -5.94
CA ALA A 245 -16.87 16.47 -6.61
C ALA A 245 -18.05 15.54 -6.29
N VAL A 246 -19.26 16.11 -6.28
CA VAL A 246 -20.51 15.36 -6.22
C VAL A 246 -21.22 15.47 -7.57
N PHE A 247 -21.65 14.31 -8.06
CA PHE A 247 -22.32 14.08 -9.33
C PHE A 247 -23.74 13.62 -9.07
N LYS A 248 -24.69 14.09 -9.89
CA LYS A 248 -26.06 13.59 -9.82
C LYS A 248 -26.09 12.11 -10.15
N THR A 249 -26.68 11.29 -9.28
CA THR A 249 -26.76 9.82 -9.43
C THR A 249 -27.90 9.39 -10.34
N ASP A 250 -27.84 9.78 -11.61
CA ASP A 250 -28.78 9.38 -12.67
C ASP A 250 -28.05 9.09 -13.99
N ALA A 251 -28.79 8.99 -15.10
CA ALA A 251 -28.22 8.70 -16.42
C ALA A 251 -27.25 9.77 -16.95
N SER A 252 -27.26 11.00 -16.40
CA SER A 252 -26.31 12.04 -16.76
C SER A 252 -24.93 11.83 -16.14
N PHE A 253 -24.77 10.92 -15.18
CA PHE A 253 -23.45 10.60 -14.64
C PHE A 253 -22.69 9.70 -15.60
N THR A 254 -21.94 10.33 -16.49
CA THR A 254 -21.13 9.66 -17.52
C THR A 254 -19.64 9.99 -17.33
N PRO A 255 -18.73 9.28 -18.00
CA PRO A 255 -17.33 9.71 -18.06
C PRO A 255 -17.13 11.13 -18.60
N SER A 256 -18.00 11.62 -19.49
CA SER A 256 -17.97 12.99 -19.98
C SER A 256 -18.31 14.01 -18.90
N ALA A 257 -19.23 13.68 -17.99
CA ALA A 257 -19.51 14.49 -16.81
C ALA A 257 -18.33 14.54 -15.84
N VAL A 258 -17.61 13.43 -15.70
CA VAL A 258 -16.39 13.36 -14.88
C VAL A 258 -15.31 14.25 -15.46
N ALA A 259 -15.07 14.18 -16.77
CA ALA A 259 -14.11 15.03 -17.46
C ALA A 259 -14.42 16.52 -17.26
N GLU A 260 -15.70 16.91 -17.40
CA GLU A 260 -16.16 18.29 -17.21
C GLU A 260 -15.87 18.83 -15.79
N LYS A 261 -16.00 17.98 -14.76
CA LYS A 261 -15.78 18.36 -13.36
C LYS A 261 -14.45 17.88 -12.79
N TRP A 262 -13.50 17.45 -13.62
CA TRP A 262 -12.31 16.76 -13.12
C TRP A 262 -11.48 17.62 -12.17
N ALA A 263 -11.37 18.92 -12.45
CA ALA A 263 -10.66 19.87 -11.59
C ALA A 263 -11.21 19.95 -10.16
N GLU A 264 -12.51 19.71 -9.94
CA GLU A 264 -13.12 19.68 -8.61
C GLU A 264 -12.76 18.39 -7.85
N VAL A 265 -12.67 17.26 -8.57
CA VAL A 265 -12.27 15.95 -8.00
C VAL A 265 -10.84 15.98 -7.47
N THR A 266 -9.97 16.77 -8.09
CA THR A 266 -8.53 16.87 -7.78
C THR A 266 -8.16 18.15 -7.01
N ASN A 267 -9.14 18.95 -6.55
CA ASN A 267 -8.88 20.19 -5.83
C ASN A 267 -8.55 19.94 -4.34
N PHE A 268 -7.33 20.32 -3.93
CA PHE A 268 -6.82 20.24 -2.56
C PHE A 268 -6.80 21.59 -1.80
N GLU A 269 -7.57 22.60 -2.22
CA GLU A 269 -7.66 23.89 -1.50
C GLU A 269 -8.27 23.75 -0.10
N ASN A 270 -9.21 22.81 0.10
CA ASN A 270 -9.92 22.62 1.37
C ASN A 270 -9.97 21.15 1.80
N PRO A 271 -8.85 20.43 1.93
CA PRO A 271 -8.86 18.97 2.02
C PRO A 271 -9.34 18.46 3.39
N ASP A 272 -9.66 17.16 3.43
CA ASP A 272 -9.95 16.38 4.62
C ASP A 272 -8.77 15.47 5.01
N TYR A 273 -8.70 15.11 6.29
CA TYR A 273 -7.65 14.24 6.85
C TYR A 273 -8.24 12.96 7.48
N PRO A 274 -8.88 12.09 6.68
CA PRO A 274 -9.55 10.88 7.16
C PRO A 274 -8.56 9.89 7.80
N LYS A 275 -8.98 9.27 8.89
CA LYS A 275 -8.25 8.26 9.65
C LYS A 275 -8.92 6.89 9.58
N ALA A 276 -10.23 6.86 9.33
CA ALA A 276 -11.03 5.65 9.26
C ALA A 276 -12.06 5.70 8.12
N LEU A 277 -12.59 4.53 7.76
CA LEU A 277 -13.67 4.38 6.76
C LEU A 277 -14.90 5.24 7.10
N ALA A 278 -15.20 5.41 8.38
CA ALA A 278 -16.36 6.15 8.86
C ALA A 278 -16.23 7.67 8.75
N ASP A 279 -15.04 8.20 8.45
CA ASP A 279 -14.81 9.65 8.35
C ASP A 279 -15.36 10.25 7.04
N VAL A 280 -15.94 9.43 6.17
CA VAL A 280 -16.68 9.91 5.00
C VAL A 280 -18.15 10.00 5.35
N ASP A 281 -18.73 11.21 5.24
CA ASP A 281 -20.19 11.36 5.22
C ASP A 281 -20.78 10.82 3.90
N SER A 282 -20.91 9.51 3.80
CA SER A 282 -21.39 8.80 2.62
C SER A 282 -22.87 9.08 2.37
N VAL A 283 -23.68 9.11 3.43
CA VAL A 283 -25.13 9.28 3.35
C VAL A 283 -25.49 10.71 2.95
N GLY A 284 -24.85 11.72 3.55
CA GLY A 284 -25.06 13.12 3.19
C GLY A 284 -24.66 13.40 1.75
N LYS A 285 -23.51 12.86 1.29
CA LYS A 285 -23.07 12.96 -0.11
C LYS A 285 -24.05 12.31 -1.08
N LEU A 286 -24.58 11.13 -0.76
CA LEU A 286 -25.58 10.46 -1.59
C LEU A 286 -26.90 11.26 -1.67
N LYS A 287 -27.35 11.84 -0.56
CA LYS A 287 -28.54 12.71 -0.54
C LYS A 287 -28.32 13.97 -1.37
N LEU A 288 -27.15 14.59 -1.25
CA LEU A 288 -26.77 15.74 -2.08
C LEU A 288 -26.74 15.35 -3.56
N ALA A 289 -26.10 14.24 -3.91
CA ALA A 289 -26.06 13.73 -5.27
C ALA A 289 -27.46 13.57 -5.88
N ALA A 290 -28.42 13.02 -5.12
CA ALA A 290 -29.79 12.85 -5.60
C ALA A 290 -30.49 14.20 -5.92
N SER A 291 -30.18 15.27 -5.18
CA SER A 291 -30.84 16.58 -5.32
C SER A 291 -30.22 17.50 -6.38
N LEU A 292 -29.02 17.20 -6.87
CA LEU A 292 -28.35 18.00 -7.89
C LEU A 292 -29.14 18.04 -9.22
N PRO A 293 -28.97 19.09 -10.05
CA PRO A 293 -29.44 19.09 -11.43
C PRO A 293 -28.66 18.08 -12.28
N PRO A 294 -29.15 17.70 -13.49
CA PRO A 294 -28.40 16.83 -14.40
C PRO A 294 -26.96 17.31 -14.62
N ASN A 295 -26.03 16.36 -14.65
CA ASN A 295 -24.61 16.68 -14.79
C ASN A 295 -24.34 17.30 -16.17
N LYS A 296 -23.54 18.37 -16.19
CA LYS A 296 -22.98 18.91 -17.43
C LYS A 296 -22.03 17.88 -18.05
N GLN A 297 -21.99 17.85 -19.38
CA GLN A 297 -21.16 16.93 -20.15
C GLN A 297 -20.04 17.73 -20.83
N SER A 298 -18.84 17.18 -20.83
CA SER A 298 -17.76 17.73 -21.65
C SER A 298 -18.04 17.54 -23.15
N SER A 299 -17.35 18.35 -23.97
CA SER A 299 -17.31 18.21 -25.42
C SER A 299 -15.85 18.19 -25.89
N PRO A 300 -15.42 17.20 -26.70
CA PRO A 300 -16.21 16.08 -27.20
C PRO A 300 -16.60 15.07 -26.10
N GLU A 301 -17.63 14.26 -26.38
CA GLU A 301 -18.05 13.18 -25.48
C GLU A 301 -16.93 12.14 -25.32
N VAL A 302 -16.76 11.62 -24.09
CA VAL A 302 -15.88 10.50 -23.82
C VAL A 302 -16.47 9.21 -24.42
N ARG A 303 -15.78 8.67 -25.43
CA ARG A 303 -16.19 7.46 -26.16
C ARG A 303 -15.07 6.41 -26.21
N TYR A 304 -15.45 5.17 -26.50
CA TYR A 304 -14.56 4.00 -26.61
C TYR A 304 -14.69 3.29 -27.96
N ASP A 305 -15.22 3.96 -28.97
CA ASP A 305 -15.44 3.38 -30.29
C ASP A 305 -14.12 2.79 -30.85
N GLY A 306 -14.16 1.50 -31.18
CA GLY A 306 -12.98 0.75 -31.68
C GLY A 306 -11.92 0.42 -30.61
N LYS A 307 -12.16 0.74 -29.33
CA LYS A 307 -11.27 0.39 -28.22
C LYS A 307 -11.71 -0.92 -27.58
N THR A 308 -10.74 -1.63 -27.01
CA THR A 308 -10.97 -2.91 -26.32
C THR A 308 -10.55 -2.79 -24.87
N VAL A 309 -11.45 -3.16 -23.96
CA VAL A 309 -11.27 -3.04 -22.52
C VAL A 309 -11.36 -4.42 -21.88
N ILE A 310 -10.35 -4.79 -21.09
CA ILE A 310 -10.37 -5.99 -20.25
C ILE A 310 -10.82 -5.60 -18.85
N ILE A 311 -11.81 -6.30 -18.30
CA ILE A 311 -12.32 -6.10 -16.94
C ILE A 311 -12.28 -7.45 -16.21
N THR A 312 -11.52 -7.52 -15.12
CA THR A 312 -11.42 -8.74 -14.31
C THR A 312 -12.43 -8.74 -13.15
N GLY A 313 -12.96 -9.92 -12.81
CA GLY A 313 -14.06 -10.05 -11.84
C GLY A 313 -15.32 -9.31 -12.29
N ALA A 314 -15.69 -9.49 -13.55
CA ALA A 314 -16.75 -8.74 -14.24
C ALA A 314 -18.06 -9.51 -14.40
N GLY A 315 -18.18 -10.72 -13.87
CA GLY A 315 -19.41 -11.52 -13.96
C GLY A 315 -20.56 -11.02 -13.09
N ALA A 316 -20.31 -10.08 -12.18
CA ALA A 316 -21.32 -9.46 -11.30
C ALA A 316 -20.86 -8.10 -10.72
N GLY A 317 -21.73 -7.45 -9.94
CA GLY A 317 -21.39 -6.28 -9.11
C GLY A 317 -20.75 -5.12 -9.86
N LEU A 318 -19.65 -4.58 -9.30
CA LEU A 318 -18.88 -3.47 -9.87
C LEU A 318 -18.38 -3.77 -11.29
N GLY A 319 -17.74 -4.92 -11.51
CA GLY A 319 -17.19 -5.25 -12.82
C GLY A 319 -18.27 -5.39 -13.90
N ARG A 320 -19.46 -5.91 -13.55
CA ARG A 320 -20.63 -5.90 -14.44
C ARG A 320 -21.08 -4.48 -14.79
N ALA A 321 -21.20 -3.59 -13.81
CA ALA A 321 -21.60 -2.20 -14.07
C ALA A 321 -20.59 -1.47 -14.97
N TYR A 322 -19.29 -1.72 -14.76
CA TYR A 322 -18.23 -1.21 -15.64
C TYR A 322 -18.42 -1.73 -17.07
N ALA A 323 -18.63 -3.03 -17.25
CA ALA A 323 -18.82 -3.65 -18.56
C ALA A 323 -20.00 -3.04 -19.35
N LEU A 324 -21.15 -2.85 -18.69
CA LEU A 324 -22.33 -2.25 -19.31
C LEU A 324 -22.09 -0.79 -19.72
N MET A 325 -21.37 -0.02 -18.89
CA MET A 325 -20.96 1.33 -19.25
C MET A 325 -20.07 1.33 -20.50
N TYR A 326 -19.00 0.53 -20.52
CA TYR A 326 -18.11 0.47 -21.70
C TYR A 326 -18.83 0.02 -22.97
N GLY A 327 -19.76 -0.94 -22.86
CA GLY A 327 -20.60 -1.37 -23.98
C GLY A 327 -21.40 -0.22 -24.59
N LYS A 328 -22.07 0.58 -23.75
CA LYS A 328 -22.83 1.78 -24.20
C LYS A 328 -21.92 2.86 -24.82
N LEU A 329 -20.66 2.89 -24.42
CA LEU A 329 -19.66 3.82 -24.94
C LEU A 329 -18.95 3.33 -26.21
N GLY A 330 -19.36 2.18 -26.76
CA GLY A 330 -18.87 1.65 -28.04
C GLY A 330 -17.62 0.76 -27.94
N ALA A 331 -17.23 0.37 -26.72
CA ALA A 331 -16.08 -0.50 -26.53
C ALA A 331 -16.37 -1.96 -26.95
N ASN A 332 -15.32 -2.66 -27.35
CA ASN A 332 -15.25 -4.11 -27.22
C ASN A 332 -14.88 -4.46 -25.77
N VAL A 333 -15.62 -5.34 -25.12
CA VAL A 333 -15.45 -5.64 -23.69
C VAL A 333 -15.08 -7.11 -23.48
N VAL A 334 -13.95 -7.36 -22.82
CA VAL A 334 -13.56 -8.69 -22.37
C VAL A 334 -13.98 -8.85 -20.93
N ILE A 335 -14.92 -9.76 -20.70
CA ILE A 335 -15.51 -10.06 -19.39
C ILE A 335 -14.74 -11.23 -18.78
N ASN A 336 -13.76 -10.93 -17.94
CA ASN A 336 -13.08 -11.98 -17.18
C ASN A 336 -13.81 -12.24 -15.86
N ASP A 337 -14.12 -13.51 -15.59
CA ASP A 337 -14.60 -13.99 -14.30
C ASP A 337 -14.30 -15.48 -14.16
N VAL A 338 -14.19 -15.98 -12.93
CA VAL A 338 -14.08 -17.42 -12.67
C VAL A 338 -15.43 -18.14 -12.82
N SER A 339 -16.54 -17.40 -12.71
CA SER A 339 -17.87 -17.90 -12.95
C SER A 339 -18.21 -17.85 -14.45
N GLU A 340 -18.22 -19.01 -15.10
CA GLU A 340 -18.67 -19.14 -16.49
C GLU A 340 -20.07 -18.54 -16.70
N LYS A 341 -21.01 -18.91 -15.83
CA LYS A 341 -22.38 -18.41 -15.85
C LYS A 341 -22.43 -16.89 -15.71
N GLY A 342 -21.68 -16.33 -14.76
CA GLY A 342 -21.62 -14.88 -14.53
C GLY A 342 -21.05 -14.14 -15.73
N ALA A 343 -19.90 -14.59 -16.24
CA ALA A 343 -19.25 -13.97 -17.41
C ALA A 343 -20.17 -13.98 -18.64
N ASN A 344 -20.76 -15.13 -18.98
CA ASN A 344 -21.63 -15.25 -20.15
C ASN A 344 -22.94 -14.45 -20.01
N ALA A 345 -23.49 -14.35 -18.79
CA ALA A 345 -24.65 -13.50 -18.54
C ALA A 345 -24.34 -12.03 -18.83
N VAL A 346 -23.18 -11.53 -18.36
CA VAL A 346 -22.77 -10.13 -18.59
C VAL A 346 -22.43 -9.87 -20.06
N VAL A 347 -21.84 -10.84 -20.78
CA VAL A 347 -21.67 -10.74 -22.24
C VAL A 347 -23.01 -10.47 -22.93
N ALA A 348 -24.03 -11.29 -22.63
CA ALA A 348 -25.36 -11.12 -23.23
C ALA A 348 -26.02 -9.78 -22.87
N GLU A 349 -25.75 -9.23 -21.67
CA GLU A 349 -26.25 -7.91 -21.28
C GLU A 349 -25.53 -6.77 -22.01
N VAL A 350 -24.21 -6.89 -22.22
CA VAL A 350 -23.44 -5.91 -23.01
C VAL A 350 -23.93 -5.90 -24.46
N GLU A 351 -24.20 -7.06 -25.05
CA GLU A 351 -24.75 -7.18 -26.40
C GLU A 351 -26.15 -6.55 -26.51
N LYS A 352 -27.00 -6.72 -25.49
CA LYS A 352 -28.34 -6.09 -25.43
C LYS A 352 -28.31 -4.57 -25.42
N VAL A 353 -27.26 -3.95 -24.89
CA VAL A 353 -27.08 -2.49 -24.92
C VAL A 353 -26.28 -2.01 -26.14
N GLY A 354 -26.09 -2.87 -27.13
CA GLY A 354 -25.43 -2.55 -28.41
C GLY A 354 -23.90 -2.63 -28.37
N GLY A 355 -23.31 -3.10 -27.27
CA GLY A 355 -21.87 -3.31 -27.15
C GLY A 355 -21.42 -4.64 -27.75
N LYS A 356 -20.10 -4.82 -27.89
CA LYS A 356 -19.49 -6.11 -28.28
C LYS A 356 -18.78 -6.70 -27.08
N ALA A 357 -18.98 -7.99 -26.80
CA ALA A 357 -18.32 -8.62 -25.65
C ALA A 357 -17.84 -10.05 -25.93
N VAL A 358 -16.93 -10.52 -25.09
CA VAL A 358 -16.48 -11.92 -25.05
C VAL A 358 -16.14 -12.31 -23.60
N ALA A 359 -16.45 -13.54 -23.23
CA ALA A 359 -16.09 -14.08 -21.93
C ALA A 359 -14.64 -14.60 -21.93
N ALA A 360 -13.93 -14.34 -20.84
CA ALA A 360 -12.64 -14.94 -20.52
C ALA A 360 -12.76 -15.67 -19.18
N VAL A 361 -13.22 -16.93 -19.23
CA VAL A 361 -13.56 -17.71 -18.04
C VAL A 361 -12.31 -18.38 -17.46
N CYS A 362 -11.60 -17.68 -16.60
CA CYS A 362 -10.37 -18.15 -15.98
C CYS A 362 -9.99 -17.27 -14.77
N SER A 363 -8.96 -17.68 -14.03
CA SER A 363 -8.42 -16.85 -12.95
C SER A 363 -7.78 -15.58 -13.50
N ALA A 364 -7.84 -14.48 -12.75
CA ALA A 364 -7.11 -13.25 -13.07
C ALA A 364 -5.58 -13.44 -13.05
N GLU A 365 -5.08 -14.53 -12.44
CA GLU A 365 -3.67 -14.90 -12.53
C GLU A 365 -3.26 -15.39 -13.93
N GLU A 366 -4.24 -15.80 -14.75
CA GLU A 366 -4.04 -16.26 -16.12
C GLU A 366 -4.10 -15.09 -17.13
N GLY A 367 -3.44 -13.97 -16.79
CA GLY A 367 -3.49 -12.72 -17.56
C GLY A 367 -3.16 -12.89 -19.05
N GLU A 368 -2.23 -13.78 -19.40
CA GLU A 368 -1.88 -14.07 -20.80
C GLU A 368 -3.03 -14.74 -21.56
N ALA A 369 -3.78 -15.65 -20.92
CA ALA A 369 -4.95 -16.28 -21.52
C ALA A 369 -6.07 -15.26 -21.75
N ILE A 370 -6.30 -14.37 -20.79
CA ILE A 370 -7.28 -13.28 -20.91
C ILE A 370 -6.92 -12.36 -22.09
N VAL A 371 -5.66 -11.95 -22.18
CA VAL A 371 -5.16 -11.11 -23.28
C VAL A 371 -5.24 -11.84 -24.62
N LYS A 372 -4.92 -13.12 -24.67
CA LYS A 372 -5.04 -13.93 -25.88
C LYS A 372 -6.47 -13.92 -26.42
N ILE A 373 -7.47 -14.16 -25.56
CA ILE A 373 -8.90 -14.09 -25.92
C ILE A 373 -9.26 -12.71 -26.48
N ALA A 374 -8.77 -11.64 -25.85
CA ALA A 374 -8.99 -10.27 -26.32
C ALA A 374 -8.45 -10.04 -27.74
N LEU A 375 -7.22 -10.49 -28.00
CA LEU A 375 -6.56 -10.36 -29.29
C LEU A 375 -7.20 -11.23 -30.37
N GLU A 376 -7.57 -12.47 -30.06
CA GLU A 376 -8.24 -13.38 -31.00
C GLU A 376 -9.62 -12.85 -31.40
N LYS A 377 -10.37 -12.27 -30.46
CA LYS A 377 -11.73 -11.78 -30.73
C LYS A 377 -11.75 -10.38 -31.36
N PHE A 378 -10.91 -9.47 -30.88
CA PHE A 378 -11.02 -8.03 -31.18
C PHE A 378 -9.73 -7.43 -31.76
N GLY A 379 -8.64 -8.18 -31.86
CA GLY A 379 -7.38 -7.75 -32.48
C GLY A 379 -6.58 -6.71 -31.70
N SER A 380 -7.05 -6.24 -30.54
CA SER A 380 -6.42 -5.15 -29.80
C SER A 380 -6.80 -5.14 -28.31
N VAL A 381 -6.00 -4.45 -27.49
CA VAL A 381 -6.29 -4.12 -26.09
C VAL A 381 -5.85 -2.68 -25.84
N HIS A 382 -6.69 -1.90 -25.17
CA HIS A 382 -6.46 -0.46 -24.95
C HIS A 382 -6.56 -0.06 -23.49
N ALA A 383 -7.38 -0.76 -22.70
CA ALA A 383 -7.48 -0.52 -21.27
C ALA A 383 -7.60 -1.83 -20.47
N LEU A 384 -7.09 -1.80 -19.24
CA LEU A 384 -7.23 -2.84 -18.24
C LEU A 384 -7.88 -2.25 -16.98
N VAL A 385 -9.01 -2.82 -16.57
CA VAL A 385 -9.64 -2.59 -15.26
C VAL A 385 -9.42 -3.83 -14.40
N ALA A 386 -8.38 -3.81 -13.57
CA ALA A 386 -8.00 -4.91 -12.69
C ALA A 386 -8.86 -4.88 -11.40
N ASN A 387 -10.01 -5.55 -11.45
CA ASN A 387 -11.06 -5.47 -10.44
C ASN A 387 -11.36 -6.78 -9.70
N ALA A 388 -10.82 -7.93 -10.17
CA ALA A 388 -11.02 -9.23 -9.53
C ALA A 388 -10.75 -9.20 -8.01
N GLY A 389 -11.57 -9.93 -7.26
CA GLY A 389 -11.48 -9.91 -5.81
C GLY A 389 -12.29 -10.97 -5.08
N VAL A 390 -11.85 -11.29 -3.87
CA VAL A 390 -12.48 -12.22 -2.93
C VAL A 390 -12.31 -11.71 -1.49
N LEU A 391 -13.23 -12.08 -0.60
CA LEU A 391 -13.08 -11.82 0.83
C LEU A 391 -12.84 -13.12 1.61
N ARG A 392 -11.95 -13.06 2.60
CA ARG A 392 -11.66 -14.11 3.58
C ARG A 392 -11.44 -13.45 4.93
N ASP A 393 -12.50 -12.79 5.39
CA ASP A 393 -12.46 -11.94 6.57
C ASP A 393 -12.41 -12.80 7.85
N LYS A 394 -11.40 -12.53 8.67
CA LYS A 394 -11.16 -13.16 9.97
C LYS A 394 -10.35 -12.21 10.82
N SER A 395 -10.66 -12.14 12.11
CA SER A 395 -9.72 -11.51 13.07
C SER A 395 -8.31 -12.05 12.85
N PHE A 396 -7.29 -11.24 13.06
CA PHE A 396 -5.90 -11.62 12.80
C PHE A 396 -5.49 -12.88 13.58
N THR A 397 -6.11 -13.15 14.74
CA THR A 397 -5.92 -14.42 15.48
C THR A 397 -6.54 -15.62 14.77
N ALA A 398 -7.72 -15.48 14.18
CA ALA A 398 -8.41 -16.60 13.52
C ALA A 398 -7.93 -16.83 12.07
N MET A 399 -7.34 -15.82 11.43
CA MET A 399 -6.91 -15.88 10.03
C MET A 399 -5.84 -16.95 9.79
N THR A 400 -6.09 -17.86 8.86
CA THR A 400 -5.14 -18.91 8.47
C THR A 400 -4.16 -18.42 7.41
N ALA A 401 -3.05 -19.14 7.25
CA ALA A 401 -2.10 -18.88 6.16
C ALA A 401 -2.75 -19.03 4.78
N GLN A 402 -3.65 -20.01 4.61
CA GLN A 402 -4.37 -20.24 3.36
C GLN A 402 -5.32 -19.08 3.01
N GLU A 403 -6.04 -18.53 3.98
CA GLU A 403 -6.91 -17.35 3.77
C GLU A 403 -6.10 -16.11 3.41
N TRP A 404 -4.89 -15.96 3.95
CA TRP A 404 -3.95 -14.92 3.53
C TRP A 404 -3.51 -15.12 2.07
N ASP A 405 -3.09 -16.34 1.73
CA ASP A 405 -2.53 -16.65 0.41
C ASP A 405 -3.56 -16.49 -0.71
N ILE A 406 -4.80 -16.96 -0.51
CA ILE A 406 -5.89 -16.81 -1.49
C ILE A 406 -6.17 -15.33 -1.78
N VAL A 407 -6.21 -14.48 -0.75
CA VAL A 407 -6.48 -13.04 -0.92
C VAL A 407 -5.31 -12.36 -1.64
N MET A 408 -4.07 -12.69 -1.30
CA MET A 408 -2.89 -12.17 -2.01
C MET A 408 -2.84 -12.60 -3.48
N ALA A 409 -3.18 -13.87 -3.75
CA ALA A 409 -3.19 -14.45 -5.09
C ALA A 409 -4.21 -13.74 -6.00
N VAL A 410 -5.46 -13.61 -5.56
CA VAL A 410 -6.51 -13.00 -6.38
C VAL A 410 -6.27 -11.50 -6.57
N HIS A 411 -5.96 -10.78 -5.49
CA HIS A 411 -5.90 -9.32 -5.54
C HIS A 411 -4.58 -8.81 -6.09
N LEU A 412 -3.47 -9.10 -5.40
CA LEU A 412 -2.18 -8.52 -5.75
C LEU A 412 -1.58 -9.23 -6.96
N ARG A 413 -1.47 -10.55 -6.88
CA ARG A 413 -0.83 -11.36 -7.92
C ARG A 413 -1.64 -11.37 -9.21
N GLY A 414 -2.97 -11.50 -9.15
CA GLY A 414 -3.86 -11.38 -10.31
C GLY A 414 -3.77 -10.01 -11.00
N THR A 415 -3.74 -8.91 -10.22
CA THR A 415 -3.52 -7.56 -10.78
C THR A 415 -2.18 -7.46 -11.49
N TYR A 416 -1.10 -7.94 -10.87
CA TYR A 416 0.23 -8.00 -11.47
C TYR A 416 0.24 -8.79 -12.78
N ARG A 417 -0.33 -10.01 -12.78
CA ARG A 417 -0.33 -10.90 -13.95
C ARG A 417 -1.11 -10.30 -15.13
N CYS A 418 -2.25 -9.68 -14.87
CA CYS A 418 -3.02 -8.98 -15.90
C CYS A 418 -2.27 -7.75 -16.44
N ALA A 419 -1.71 -6.91 -15.56
CA ALA A 419 -0.93 -5.75 -15.97
C ALA A 419 0.30 -6.16 -16.79
N LYS A 420 0.99 -7.23 -16.37
CA LYS A 420 2.15 -7.81 -17.05
C LYS A 420 1.81 -8.28 -18.46
N ALA A 421 0.65 -8.93 -18.63
CA ALA A 421 0.21 -9.46 -19.92
C ALA A 421 -0.14 -8.35 -20.94
N VAL A 422 -0.79 -7.26 -20.50
CA VAL A 422 -1.12 -6.13 -21.41
C VAL A 422 0.08 -5.22 -21.71
N TRP A 423 1.10 -5.24 -20.86
CA TRP A 423 2.21 -4.28 -20.92
C TRP A 423 2.95 -4.23 -22.26
N PRO A 424 3.35 -5.36 -22.89
CA PRO A 424 4.06 -5.32 -24.17
C PRO A 424 3.21 -4.73 -25.31
N ILE A 425 1.89 -4.95 -25.27
CA ILE A 425 0.93 -4.40 -26.24
C ILE A 425 0.89 -2.89 -26.09
N PHE A 426 0.68 -2.40 -24.87
CA PHE A 426 0.62 -0.98 -24.56
C PHE A 426 1.92 -0.24 -24.91
N GLN A 427 3.07 -0.85 -24.62
CA GLN A 427 4.38 -0.29 -24.98
C GLN A 427 4.57 -0.17 -26.49
N LYS A 428 4.17 -1.20 -27.25
CA LYS A 428 4.30 -1.22 -28.72
C LYS A 428 3.42 -0.16 -29.36
N GLN A 429 2.17 -0.03 -28.91
CA GLN A 429 1.20 0.90 -29.50
C GLN A 429 1.31 2.34 -28.96
N LYS A 430 2.16 2.58 -27.95
CA LYS A 430 2.32 3.89 -27.29
C LYS A 430 1.00 4.46 -26.76
N TYR A 431 0.18 3.56 -26.21
CA TYR A 431 -1.08 3.90 -25.57
C TYR A 431 -1.49 2.77 -24.63
N GLY A 432 -1.87 3.11 -23.40
CA GLY A 432 -2.51 2.18 -22.49
C GLY A 432 -3.16 2.92 -21.33
N ARG A 433 -4.24 2.37 -20.80
CA ARG A 433 -4.84 2.88 -19.57
C ARG A 433 -5.10 1.73 -18.60
N ILE A 434 -4.64 1.87 -17.37
CA ILE A 434 -4.80 0.87 -16.32
C ILE A 434 -5.53 1.52 -15.16
N VAL A 435 -6.62 0.92 -14.71
CA VAL A 435 -7.23 1.22 -13.41
C VAL A 435 -7.18 -0.04 -12.57
N THR A 436 -6.55 0.07 -11.40
CA THR A 436 -6.49 -1.03 -10.43
C THR A 436 -7.40 -0.74 -9.25
N THR A 437 -8.01 -1.81 -8.70
CA THR A 437 -8.98 -1.66 -7.61
C THR A 437 -8.30 -1.90 -6.25
N CYS A 438 -8.08 -0.81 -5.50
CA CYS A 438 -7.77 -0.78 -4.06
C CYS A 438 -9.08 -0.95 -3.24
N SER A 439 -9.17 -0.29 -2.08
CA SER A 439 -10.33 -0.19 -1.19
C SER A 439 -10.02 0.83 -0.10
N GLY A 440 -11.02 1.50 0.47
CA GLY A 440 -10.83 2.27 1.70
C GLY A 440 -10.18 1.45 2.82
N VAL A 441 -10.42 0.12 2.86
CA VAL A 441 -9.77 -0.79 3.82
C VAL A 441 -8.26 -0.85 3.60
N GLY A 442 -7.78 -0.80 2.36
CA GLY A 442 -6.36 -0.72 2.05
C GLY A 442 -5.73 0.65 2.34
N ILE A 443 -6.54 1.70 2.44
CA ILE A 443 -6.07 3.06 2.78
C ILE A 443 -5.95 3.20 4.30
N TYR A 444 -7.01 2.84 5.03
CA TYR A 444 -7.19 3.15 6.45
C TYR A 444 -6.96 1.96 7.39
N GLY A 445 -6.94 0.73 6.87
CA GLY A 445 -7.01 -0.49 7.66
C GLY A 445 -8.43 -0.78 8.15
N ASN A 446 -8.70 -2.03 8.50
CA ASN A 446 -9.95 -2.46 9.13
C ASN A 446 -9.75 -3.73 9.96
N PHE A 447 -10.51 -3.86 11.05
CA PHE A 447 -10.49 -5.06 11.89
C PHE A 447 -10.94 -6.29 11.09
N GLY A 448 -10.22 -7.41 11.22
CA GLY A 448 -10.60 -8.68 10.61
C GLY A 448 -10.27 -8.80 9.12
N GLN A 449 -9.56 -7.83 8.57
CA GLN A 449 -9.25 -7.75 7.14
C GLN A 449 -7.75 -7.55 6.88
N ALA A 450 -6.88 -8.13 7.73
CA ALA A 450 -5.42 -7.94 7.61
C ALA A 450 -4.87 -8.38 6.23
N ASN A 451 -5.34 -9.51 5.69
CA ASN A 451 -5.02 -9.97 4.34
C ASN A 451 -5.52 -8.99 3.27
N TYR A 452 -6.80 -8.65 3.29
CA TYR A 452 -7.44 -7.79 2.28
C TYR A 452 -6.87 -6.37 2.29
N SER A 453 -6.76 -5.76 3.47
CA SER A 453 -6.11 -4.46 3.71
C SER A 453 -4.71 -4.41 3.09
N THR A 454 -3.88 -5.42 3.40
CA THR A 454 -2.52 -5.52 2.88
C THR A 454 -2.50 -5.66 1.35
N ALA A 455 -3.32 -6.55 0.79
CA ALA A 455 -3.35 -6.79 -0.65
C ALA A 455 -3.83 -5.56 -1.43
N LYS A 456 -4.86 -4.86 -0.93
CA LYS A 456 -5.39 -3.64 -1.55
C LYS A 456 -4.41 -2.48 -1.51
N ALA A 457 -3.69 -2.30 -0.42
CA ALA A 457 -2.62 -1.31 -0.35
C ALA A 457 -1.43 -1.67 -1.27
N ALA A 458 -1.07 -2.95 -1.36
CA ALA A 458 0.01 -3.39 -2.24
C ALA A 458 -0.27 -3.07 -3.72
N ILE A 459 -1.54 -3.13 -4.14
CA ILE A 459 -1.96 -2.68 -5.47
C ILE A 459 -1.64 -1.21 -5.71
N THR A 460 -1.78 -0.33 -4.70
CA THR A 460 -1.43 1.09 -4.81
C THR A 460 0.06 1.27 -5.11
N GLY A 461 0.93 0.57 -4.38
CA GLY A 461 2.38 0.62 -4.61
C GLY A 461 2.79 0.08 -5.98
N LEU A 462 2.19 -1.04 -6.41
CA LEU A 462 2.37 -1.58 -7.77
C LEU A 462 2.00 -0.53 -8.83
N THR A 463 0.82 0.05 -8.69
CA THR A 463 0.23 0.96 -9.70
C THR A 463 1.03 2.25 -9.85
N ARG A 464 1.56 2.80 -8.74
CA ARG A 464 2.46 3.96 -8.78
C ARG A 464 3.74 3.68 -9.57
N THR A 465 4.34 2.50 -9.41
CA THR A 465 5.47 2.10 -10.25
C THR A 465 5.08 1.94 -11.72
N LEU A 466 3.91 1.34 -12.02
CA LEU A 466 3.42 1.26 -13.40
C LEU A 466 3.22 2.65 -14.02
N ALA A 467 2.72 3.62 -13.26
CA ALA A 467 2.56 4.99 -13.72
C ALA A 467 3.91 5.61 -14.12
N ILE A 468 4.94 5.44 -13.28
CA ILE A 468 6.31 5.93 -13.54
C ILE A 468 6.90 5.26 -14.79
N GLU A 469 6.88 3.94 -14.87
CA GLU A 469 7.49 3.20 -15.98
C GLU A 469 6.73 3.38 -17.31
N GLY A 470 5.42 3.60 -17.21
CA GLY A 470 4.48 3.71 -18.32
C GLY A 470 4.45 5.09 -18.99
N ALA A 471 4.80 6.16 -18.25
CA ALA A 471 4.67 7.54 -18.71
C ALA A 471 5.28 7.79 -20.10
N LYS A 472 6.53 7.34 -20.33
CA LYS A 472 7.23 7.50 -21.62
C LYS A 472 6.62 6.71 -22.80
N TYR A 473 5.62 5.89 -22.53
CA TYR A 473 4.86 5.11 -23.51
C TYR A 473 3.39 5.54 -23.60
N ASN A 474 3.00 6.65 -22.95
CA ASN A 474 1.59 7.05 -22.81
C ASN A 474 0.73 5.91 -22.23
N ILE A 475 1.29 5.25 -21.21
CA ILE A 475 0.58 4.29 -20.37
C ILE A 475 0.30 4.99 -19.05
N LEU A 476 -0.97 5.29 -18.79
CA LEU A 476 -1.40 5.89 -17.52
C LEU A 476 -2.01 4.82 -16.63
N ALA A 477 -1.65 4.81 -15.36
CA ALA A 477 -2.09 3.81 -14.39
C ALA A 477 -2.58 4.51 -13.12
N ASN A 478 -3.85 4.31 -12.74
CA ASN A 478 -4.46 4.93 -11.55
C ASN A 478 -5.12 3.89 -10.66
N VAL A 479 -5.33 4.29 -9.40
CA VAL A 479 -5.88 3.44 -8.35
C VAL A 479 -7.27 3.93 -7.99
N LEU A 480 -8.23 3.01 -7.92
CA LEU A 480 -9.59 3.27 -7.49
C LEU A 480 -9.85 2.56 -6.15
N ALA A 481 -10.39 3.28 -5.17
CA ALA A 481 -10.92 2.74 -3.93
C ALA A 481 -12.46 2.90 -3.92
N PRO A 482 -13.19 1.98 -4.54
CA PRO A 482 -14.64 2.09 -4.66
C PRO A 482 -15.36 1.60 -3.40
N SER A 483 -16.54 2.17 -3.15
CA SER A 483 -17.52 1.68 -2.17
C SER A 483 -18.91 1.60 -2.83
N ALA A 484 -19.49 0.40 -2.88
CA ALA A 484 -20.77 0.14 -3.53
C ALA A 484 -21.49 -1.08 -2.95
N GLY A 485 -22.81 -1.11 -3.12
CA GLY A 485 -23.66 -2.27 -2.89
C GLY A 485 -23.34 -3.41 -3.84
N THR A 486 -22.82 -4.50 -3.31
CA THR A 486 -22.42 -5.72 -4.04
C THR A 486 -22.64 -6.93 -3.15
N ALA A 487 -22.46 -8.14 -3.69
CA ALA A 487 -22.46 -9.36 -2.89
C ALA A 487 -21.45 -9.34 -1.73
N MET A 488 -20.32 -8.63 -1.89
CA MET A 488 -19.33 -8.48 -0.83
C MET A 488 -19.81 -7.56 0.31
N THR A 489 -20.55 -6.50 0.01
CA THR A 489 -21.01 -5.54 1.02
C THR A 489 -22.35 -5.92 1.64
N MET A 490 -23.16 -6.75 0.97
CA MET A 490 -24.41 -7.31 1.53
C MET A 490 -24.20 -8.09 2.83
N THR A 491 -22.99 -8.61 3.08
CA THR A 491 -22.68 -9.34 4.32
C THR A 491 -22.44 -8.43 5.52
N ILE A 492 -22.24 -7.12 5.30
CA ILE A 492 -21.84 -6.15 6.32
C ILE A 492 -22.68 -4.88 6.36
N TRP A 493 -23.39 -4.53 5.28
CA TRP A 493 -24.19 -3.32 5.17
C TRP A 493 -25.69 -3.60 5.26
N PRO A 494 -26.48 -2.65 5.80
CA PRO A 494 -27.94 -2.70 5.68
C PRO A 494 -28.38 -2.75 4.21
N GLN A 495 -29.45 -3.47 3.90
CA GLN A 495 -29.94 -3.64 2.53
C GLN A 495 -30.24 -2.29 1.85
N GLU A 496 -30.81 -1.34 2.58
CA GLU A 496 -31.11 0.02 2.09
C GLU A 496 -29.84 0.73 1.57
N MET A 497 -28.70 0.55 2.26
CA MET A 497 -27.42 1.11 1.83
C MET A 497 -26.88 0.38 0.60
N VAL A 498 -27.05 -0.95 0.52
CA VAL A 498 -26.67 -1.73 -0.65
C VAL A 498 -27.44 -1.26 -1.89
N ASP A 499 -28.74 -1.04 -1.75
CA ASP A 499 -29.61 -0.63 -2.85
C ASP A 499 -29.33 0.81 -3.30
N ALA A 500 -28.96 1.69 -2.36
CA ALA A 500 -28.72 3.09 -2.62
C ALA A 500 -27.32 3.36 -3.24
N PHE A 501 -26.29 2.63 -2.82
CA PHE A 501 -24.92 2.78 -3.33
C PHE A 501 -24.67 1.92 -4.56
N LYS A 502 -25.39 2.20 -5.65
CA LYS A 502 -25.31 1.38 -6.87
C LYS A 502 -23.90 1.38 -7.47
N PRO A 503 -23.38 0.23 -7.93
CA PRO A 503 -22.13 0.14 -8.69
C PRO A 503 -22.05 1.09 -9.89
N ASP A 504 -23.19 1.40 -10.51
CA ASP A 504 -23.32 2.36 -11.61
C ASP A 504 -22.81 3.76 -11.25
N PHE A 505 -22.82 4.13 -9.96
CA PHE A 505 -22.33 5.43 -9.49
C PHE A 505 -20.81 5.45 -9.23
N VAL A 506 -20.11 4.38 -9.58
CA VAL A 506 -18.64 4.30 -9.56
C VAL A 506 -18.10 4.25 -10.99
N ALA A 507 -18.82 3.57 -11.89
CA ALA A 507 -18.37 3.29 -13.26
C ALA A 507 -17.87 4.53 -14.03
N PRO A 508 -18.53 5.71 -13.97
CA PRO A 508 -18.10 6.89 -14.72
C PRO A 508 -16.67 7.35 -14.44
N ILE A 509 -16.21 7.25 -13.19
CA ILE A 509 -14.83 7.62 -12.82
C ILE A 509 -13.83 6.65 -13.47
N VAL A 510 -14.14 5.36 -13.46
CA VAL A 510 -13.32 4.33 -14.13
C VAL A 510 -13.28 4.59 -15.63
N GLY A 511 -14.44 4.89 -16.21
CA GLY A 511 -14.58 5.22 -17.63
C GLY A 511 -13.88 6.51 -18.03
N TYR A 512 -13.72 7.48 -17.14
CA TYR A 512 -12.90 8.66 -17.43
C TYR A 512 -11.41 8.34 -17.35
N LEU A 513 -10.97 7.73 -16.24
CA LEU A 513 -9.55 7.43 -15.98
C LEU A 513 -8.94 6.51 -17.04
N THR A 514 -9.76 5.69 -17.70
CA THR A 514 -9.33 4.78 -18.78
C THR A 514 -9.53 5.31 -20.19
N SER A 515 -9.97 6.56 -20.34
CA SER A 515 -10.26 7.17 -21.64
C SER A 515 -9.07 7.92 -22.21
N ALA A 516 -9.19 8.31 -23.47
CA ALA A 516 -8.26 9.24 -24.11
C ALA A 516 -8.37 10.67 -23.55
N ALA A 517 -9.51 11.04 -22.94
CA ALA A 517 -9.69 12.33 -22.29
C ALA A 517 -8.90 12.47 -20.98
N ASN A 518 -8.48 11.36 -20.38
CA ASN A 518 -7.42 11.38 -19.38
C ASN A 518 -6.06 11.49 -20.09
N GLU A 519 -5.52 12.70 -20.15
CA GLU A 519 -4.28 13.00 -20.87
C GLU A 519 -3.03 12.83 -19.98
N ASP A 520 -3.15 13.11 -18.67
CA ASP A 520 -2.00 13.28 -17.78
C ASP A 520 -2.13 12.56 -16.43
N THR A 521 -3.35 12.31 -15.94
CA THR A 521 -3.58 11.79 -14.60
C THR A 521 -3.10 10.35 -14.55
N THR A 522 -2.06 10.13 -13.75
CA THR A 522 -1.43 8.83 -13.53
C THR A 522 -0.88 8.75 -12.10
N GLY A 523 -0.66 7.54 -11.59
CA GLY A 523 -0.15 7.27 -10.24
C GLY A 523 -1.08 7.70 -9.09
N SER A 524 -2.29 8.18 -9.41
CA SER A 524 -3.20 8.82 -8.47
C SER A 524 -4.18 7.82 -7.87
N LEU A 525 -4.61 8.10 -6.63
CA LEU A 525 -5.57 7.31 -5.88
C LEU A 525 -6.87 8.08 -5.73
N PHE A 526 -7.99 7.44 -6.08
CA PHE A 526 -9.33 8.04 -6.01
C PHE A 526 -10.27 7.21 -5.15
N GLU A 527 -10.91 7.83 -4.16
CA GLU A 527 -12.03 7.25 -3.43
C GLU A 527 -13.33 7.61 -4.13
N VAL A 528 -14.20 6.62 -4.36
CA VAL A 528 -15.43 6.80 -5.15
C VAL A 528 -16.58 6.04 -4.52
N GLN A 529 -17.69 6.73 -4.29
CA GLN A 529 -18.91 6.12 -3.74
C GLN A 529 -20.14 7.00 -3.94
N GLY A 530 -21.27 6.39 -4.29
CA GLY A 530 -22.58 7.04 -4.24
C GLY A 530 -22.68 8.40 -4.96
N GLY A 531 -22.01 8.56 -6.11
CA GLY A 531 -22.00 9.83 -6.85
C GLY A 531 -20.94 10.84 -6.39
N TRP A 532 -20.07 10.49 -5.45
CA TRP A 532 -18.94 11.32 -5.05
C TRP A 532 -17.61 10.68 -5.44
N ALA A 533 -16.65 11.52 -5.85
CA ALA A 533 -15.28 11.12 -6.13
C ALA A 533 -14.29 12.16 -5.61
N ALA A 534 -13.22 11.70 -4.98
CA ALA A 534 -12.14 12.55 -4.47
C ALA A 534 -10.78 11.89 -4.70
N GLN A 535 -9.77 12.70 -5.02
CA GLN A 535 -8.38 12.27 -5.00
C GLN A 535 -7.85 12.22 -3.56
N THR A 536 -7.04 11.18 -3.26
CA THR A 536 -6.33 10.98 -1.99
C THR A 536 -4.82 10.96 -2.26
N ARG A 537 -4.04 11.74 -1.50
CA ARG A 537 -2.57 11.83 -1.61
C ARG A 537 -1.90 11.74 -0.23
N TRP A 538 -0.58 11.62 -0.24
CA TRP A 538 0.21 11.73 0.98
C TRP A 538 0.40 13.19 1.36
N GLN A 539 0.26 13.49 2.66
CA GLN A 539 0.79 14.68 3.28
C GLN A 539 1.83 14.27 4.31
N ARG A 540 2.99 14.92 4.27
CA ARG A 540 4.11 14.74 5.20
C ARG A 540 4.18 15.95 6.12
N ALA A 541 4.25 15.73 7.43
CA ALA A 541 4.52 16.80 8.40
C ALA A 541 5.87 17.45 8.09
N GLY A 542 6.09 18.70 8.51
CA GLY A 542 7.41 19.32 8.33
C GLY A 542 8.54 18.63 9.11
N GLY A 543 8.19 17.72 10.02
CA GLY A 543 9.15 16.89 10.73
C GLY A 543 10.16 17.67 11.57
N HIS A 544 11.21 16.97 11.97
CA HIS A 544 12.37 17.54 12.66
C HIS A 544 13.67 16.94 12.12
N GLY A 545 14.67 17.81 11.92
CA GLY A 545 16.03 17.44 11.57
C GLY A 545 16.93 17.47 12.80
N PHE A 546 17.53 16.34 13.11
CA PHE A 546 18.51 16.16 14.18
C PHE A 546 19.92 16.40 13.64
N PRO A 547 20.85 16.96 14.46
CA PRO A 547 22.20 17.28 14.01
C PRO A 547 22.96 16.04 13.53
N ALA A 548 23.55 16.11 12.33
CA ALA A 548 24.23 14.97 11.71
C ALA A 548 25.53 14.56 12.44
N LYS A 549 26.14 15.50 13.17
CA LYS A 549 27.39 15.29 13.94
C LYS A 549 27.17 14.86 15.39
N LYS A 550 25.92 14.82 15.86
CA LYS A 550 25.55 14.42 17.22
C LYS A 550 24.93 13.03 17.20
N GLU A 551 25.21 12.24 18.22
CA GLU A 551 24.52 10.96 18.38
C GLU A 551 23.02 11.19 18.56
N LEU A 552 22.21 10.59 17.69
CA LEU A 552 20.76 10.60 17.81
C LEU A 552 20.34 9.57 18.85
N THR A 553 19.59 9.99 19.87
CA THR A 553 19.12 9.12 20.95
C THR A 553 17.60 8.93 20.91
N PRO A 554 17.06 7.81 21.42
CA PRO A 554 15.62 7.63 21.55
C PRO A 554 14.96 8.77 22.34
N GLU A 555 15.62 9.27 23.38
CA GLU A 555 15.13 10.34 24.22
C GLU A 555 15.01 11.68 23.44
N ALA A 556 15.94 11.94 22.52
CA ALA A 556 15.86 13.10 21.64
C ALA A 556 14.61 13.04 20.73
N ILE A 557 14.30 11.85 20.17
CA ILE A 557 13.07 11.62 19.41
C ILE A 557 11.83 11.98 20.23
N ILE A 558 11.75 11.48 21.47
CA ILE A 558 10.61 11.75 22.37
C ILE A 558 10.50 13.25 22.66
N SER A 559 11.61 13.93 22.92
CA SER A 559 11.62 15.37 23.23
C SER A 559 11.08 16.25 22.09
N LYS A 560 11.21 15.79 20.83
CA LYS A 560 10.75 16.49 19.63
C LYS A 560 9.48 15.88 19.03
N TRP A 561 8.82 14.95 19.73
CA TRP A 561 7.65 14.22 19.21
C TRP A 561 6.56 15.15 18.66
N LYS A 562 6.21 16.21 19.41
CA LYS A 562 5.20 17.19 18.98
C LYS A 562 5.55 17.82 17.63
N VAL A 563 6.82 18.10 17.37
CA VAL A 563 7.28 18.73 16.12
C VAL A 563 7.29 17.73 14.96
N ILE A 564 7.71 16.47 15.23
CA ILE A 564 7.75 15.38 14.25
C ILE A 564 6.34 15.10 13.68
N THR A 565 5.31 15.24 14.52
CA THR A 565 3.92 14.89 14.20
C THR A 565 3.02 16.10 13.87
N ASP A 566 3.59 17.29 13.71
CA ASP A 566 2.84 18.53 13.53
C ASP A 566 2.72 18.90 12.04
N PHE A 567 1.48 18.81 11.56
CA PHE A 567 1.06 19.14 10.20
C PHE A 567 0.58 20.59 10.04
N ASP A 568 0.35 21.31 11.13
CA ASP A 568 -0.38 22.58 11.14
C ASP A 568 0.55 23.80 11.32
N ASN A 569 1.86 23.58 11.42
CA ASN A 569 2.88 24.64 11.51
C ASN A 569 3.28 25.28 10.17
N GLY A 570 2.51 25.04 9.10
CA GLY A 570 2.77 25.60 7.77
C GLY A 570 3.96 24.96 7.02
N ARG A 571 4.54 23.86 7.52
CA ARG A 571 5.66 23.14 6.87
C ARG A 571 5.27 21.79 6.27
N ALA A 572 3.98 21.46 6.24
CA ALA A 572 3.54 20.22 5.62
C ALA A 572 3.83 20.22 4.10
N THR A 573 4.23 19.07 3.58
CA THR A 573 4.58 18.88 2.16
C THR A 573 3.84 17.68 1.58
N HIS A 574 3.84 17.55 0.25
CA HIS A 574 3.06 16.53 -0.46
C HIS A 574 3.94 15.76 -1.45
N PRO A 575 4.97 15.03 -0.97
CA PRO A 575 5.88 14.31 -1.85
C PRO A 575 5.12 13.31 -2.71
N VAL A 576 5.40 13.30 -4.01
CA VAL A 576 4.82 12.36 -4.99
C VAL A 576 5.84 11.42 -5.61
N SER A 577 7.13 11.60 -5.30
CA SER A 577 8.23 10.78 -5.81
C SER A 577 9.26 10.47 -4.72
N THR A 578 10.10 9.45 -4.97
CA THR A 578 11.23 9.14 -4.07
C THR A 578 12.29 10.23 -4.08
N GLN A 579 12.41 11.00 -5.17
CA GLN A 579 13.32 12.13 -5.30
C GLN A 579 12.89 13.29 -4.39
N GLU A 580 11.64 13.74 -4.48
CA GLU A 580 11.08 14.78 -3.60
C GLU A 580 11.11 14.37 -2.11
N ALA A 581 10.93 13.06 -1.84
CA ALA A 581 11.02 12.55 -0.49
C ALA A 581 12.44 12.73 0.10
N ILE A 582 13.47 12.54 -0.73
CA ILE A 582 14.89 12.64 -0.37
C ILE A 582 15.38 14.08 -0.21
N GLU A 583 14.80 15.06 -0.91
CA GLU A 583 15.27 16.46 -0.87
C GLU A 583 15.36 17.02 0.56
N GLN A 584 14.30 16.85 1.37
CA GLN A 584 14.30 17.26 2.79
C GLN A 584 15.30 16.50 3.66
N VAL A 585 15.63 15.27 3.28
CA VAL A 585 16.63 14.46 3.97
C VAL A 585 18.03 14.97 3.64
N ILE A 586 18.28 15.36 2.39
CA ILE A 586 19.55 15.96 1.93
C ILE A 586 19.78 17.31 2.62
N GLU A 587 18.74 18.13 2.78
CA GLU A 587 18.84 19.42 3.49
C GLU A 587 19.33 19.27 4.93
N ASN A 588 19.11 18.11 5.56
CA ASN A 588 19.58 17.83 6.91
C ASN A 588 21.05 17.40 6.98
N PHE A 589 21.73 17.08 5.86
CA PHE A 589 23.12 16.59 5.89
C PHE A 589 24.10 17.62 6.50
N GLY A 590 23.85 18.91 6.27
CA GLY A 590 24.63 20.01 6.82
C GLY A 590 24.16 20.50 8.20
N ASN A 591 23.21 19.82 8.84
CA ASN A 591 22.64 20.28 10.10
C ASN A 591 23.58 20.06 11.29
N GLU A 592 24.00 21.16 11.93
CA GLU A 592 24.86 21.17 13.11
C GLU A 592 24.15 21.63 14.40
N GLY A 593 22.89 22.10 14.32
CA GLY A 593 22.20 22.77 15.43
C GLY A 593 21.01 21.98 16.02
N ASP A 594 20.85 22.02 17.35
CA ASP A 594 19.81 21.26 18.09
C ASP A 594 18.36 21.71 17.83
N ASP A 595 18.15 22.88 17.21
CA ASP A 595 16.83 23.48 16.94
C ASP A 595 16.60 23.83 15.46
N VAL A 596 17.39 23.25 14.55
CA VAL A 596 17.16 23.46 13.11
C VAL A 596 15.86 22.78 12.72
N LYS A 597 14.80 23.59 12.57
CA LYS A 597 13.64 23.18 11.77
C LYS A 597 14.19 22.86 10.39
N ALA A 598 13.93 21.66 9.87
CA ALA A 598 14.17 21.37 8.45
C ALA A 598 13.60 22.56 7.65
N LYS A 599 14.47 23.24 6.90
CA LYS A 599 14.06 24.39 6.10
C LYS A 599 13.15 23.85 4.98
N LEU A 600 12.21 24.69 4.55
CA LEU A 600 11.33 24.39 3.43
C LEU A 600 12.01 24.76 2.11
#